data_AF-A0A9P0TQ87-F1
#
_entry.id   AF-A0A9P0TQ87-F1
#
_cell.length_a   1.000
_cell.length_b   1.000
_cell.length_c   1.000
_cell.angle_alpha   90.00
_cell.angle_beta   90.00
_cell.angle_gamma   90.00
#
_symmetry.space_group_name_H-M   'P 1'
#
loop_
_entity.id
_entity.type
_entity.pdbx_description
1 polymer ?
#
loop_
_entity_poly.entity_id
_entity_poly.type
_entity_poly.pdbx_seq_one_letter_code
_entity_poly.pdbx_strand_id
1 'polypeptide(L)'
;MTYINITSVKLFVKVQNVFGMFKIFACLIVIGGGIYVIATGNNEYLQKGFEGDKITAGGISLALYSGLWAYDGWSSVTVVTEEIINPAVNVPLSISIAVPLITALYVFMNVAYMSALSFSEMTSVPAVAVAFGDRVLGAGSFLIPLGVAIATFGCAMSVQFGVTRVCYTAARGGHMIEAFSFVNIKRLTPAPAVALQAFITTIFIIVGNIATLIQFASWFLWFFYGLAMVALLVLRKTHGHLPRPYRVPTLVPCFVLLVAIFLSVLPIVHDPSIKYLMAIAFIVIGIGIYTLFVYYKKTPTKLLNKFTFLVQVLFESVPPNIPENYED
;
A
#
# COMPACT_ATOMS: atom_id res chain seq x y z
N MET A 1 -9.31 -0.05 13.62
CA MET A 1 -9.35 0.59 12.28
C MET A 1 -10.74 0.62 11.67
N THR A 2 -11.41 -0.53 11.50
CA THR A 2 -12.73 -0.64 10.82
C THR A 2 -13.81 0.27 11.37
N TYR A 3 -13.96 0.30 12.70
CA TYR A 3 -14.94 1.17 13.36
C TYR A 3 -14.72 2.66 13.04
N ILE A 4 -13.47 3.14 13.05
CA ILE A 4 -13.14 4.55 12.77
C ILE A 4 -13.53 4.89 11.32
N ASN A 5 -13.17 4.03 10.37
CA ASN A 5 -13.46 4.21 8.95
C ASN A 5 -14.96 4.14 8.63
N ILE A 6 -15.73 3.34 9.38
CA ILE A 6 -17.20 3.31 9.26
C ILE A 6 -17.83 4.56 9.89
N THR A 7 -17.27 5.09 10.97
CA THR A 7 -17.92 6.12 11.79
C THR A 7 -17.83 7.52 11.20
N SER A 8 -16.64 7.96 10.77
CA SER A 8 -16.49 9.29 10.18
C SER A 8 -15.19 9.45 9.41
N VAL A 9 -15.27 9.94 8.18
CA VAL A 9 -14.11 10.36 7.37
C VAL A 9 -13.35 11.49 8.07
N LYS A 10 -14.04 12.44 8.70
CA LYS A 10 -13.41 13.56 9.43
C LYS A 10 -12.60 13.07 10.63
N LEU A 11 -13.12 12.08 11.35
CA LEU A 11 -12.39 11.46 12.46
C LEU A 11 -11.15 10.72 11.94
N PHE A 12 -11.28 9.96 10.85
CA PHE A 12 -10.16 9.31 10.18
C PHE A 12 -9.05 10.32 9.85
N VAL A 13 -9.36 11.44 9.19
CA VAL A 13 -8.37 12.47 8.82
C VAL A 13 -7.66 13.04 10.06
N LYS A 14 -8.41 13.36 11.12
CA LYS A 14 -7.81 13.88 12.37
C LYS A 14 -6.86 12.87 13.01
N VAL A 15 -7.30 11.62 13.14
CA VAL A 15 -6.49 10.54 13.72
C VAL A 15 -5.26 10.27 12.87
N GLN A 16 -5.40 10.25 11.54
CA GLN A 16 -4.30 10.03 10.61
C GLN A 16 -3.26 11.13 10.67
N ASN A 17 -3.66 12.40 10.80
CA ASN A 17 -2.73 13.52 10.95
C ASN A 17 -1.93 13.40 12.25
N VAL A 18 -2.59 13.07 13.36
CA VAL A 18 -1.93 12.86 14.65
C VAL A 18 -0.93 11.72 14.56
N PHE A 19 -1.33 10.57 14.02
CA PHE A 19 -0.43 9.41 13.85
C PHE A 19 0.71 9.69 12.87
N GLY A 20 0.45 10.47 11.82
CA GLY A 20 1.47 10.94 10.89
C GLY A 20 2.55 11.77 11.58
N MET A 21 2.16 12.71 12.45
CA MET A 21 3.11 13.51 13.25
C MET A 21 3.93 12.61 14.20
N PHE A 22 3.29 11.68 14.91
CA PHE A 22 4.00 10.73 15.77
C PHE A 22 4.98 9.85 15.01
N LYS A 23 4.63 9.41 13.80
CA LYS A 23 5.51 8.61 12.94
C LYS A 23 6.79 9.38 12.59
N ILE A 24 6.65 10.63 12.14
CA ILE A 24 7.81 11.48 11.82
C ILE A 24 8.64 11.74 13.08
N PHE A 25 8.00 12.03 14.20
CA PHE A 25 8.69 12.25 15.47
C PHE A 25 9.49 11.02 15.93
N ALA A 26 8.93 9.80 15.81
CA ALA A 26 9.65 8.57 16.11
C ALA A 26 10.87 8.37 15.20
N CYS A 27 10.74 8.68 13.89
CA CYS A 27 11.88 8.67 12.97
C CYS A 27 12.97 9.67 13.39
N LEU A 28 12.59 10.88 13.80
CA LEU A 28 13.53 11.91 14.25
C LEU A 28 14.25 11.52 15.55
N ILE A 29 13.59 10.83 16.48
CA ILE A 29 14.24 10.28 17.68
C ILE A 29 15.33 9.27 17.29
N VAL A 30 15.03 8.36 16.37
CA VAL A 30 16.01 7.36 15.90
C VAL A 30 17.20 8.05 15.22
N ILE A 31 16.93 9.00 14.32
CA ILE A 31 17.98 9.75 13.62
C ILE A 31 18.83 10.56 14.61
N GLY A 32 18.21 11.26 15.56
CA GLY A 32 18.90 12.02 16.60
C GLY A 32 19.75 11.15 17.50
N GLY A 33 19.25 9.98 17.91
CA GLY A 33 20.02 8.98 18.66
C GLY A 33 21.23 8.48 17.86
N GLY A 34 21.06 8.23 16.56
CA GLY A 34 22.16 7.83 15.68
C GLY A 34 23.25 8.89 15.57
N ILE A 35 22.86 10.17 15.42
CA ILE A 35 23.78 11.31 15.41
C ILE A 35 24.55 11.42 16.73
N TYR A 36 23.88 11.21 17.87
CA TYR A 36 24.52 11.21 19.19
C TYR A 36 25.57 10.09 19.33
N VAL A 37 25.28 8.87 18.86
CA VAL A 37 26.23 7.75 18.86
C VAL A 37 27.43 8.03 17.97
N ILE A 38 27.22 8.63 16.81
CA ILE A 38 28.30 9.03 15.88
C ILE A 38 29.17 10.12 16.52
N ALA A 39 28.55 11.11 17.17
CA ALA A 39 29.23 12.22 17.83
C ALA A 39 30.06 11.79 19.05
N THR A 40 29.67 10.71 19.72
CA THR A 40 30.45 10.12 20.84
C THR A 40 31.63 9.26 20.37
N GLY A 41 31.85 9.15 19.05
CA GLY A 41 33.01 8.50 18.44
C GLY A 41 32.85 7.01 18.16
N ASN A 42 31.65 6.44 18.36
CA ASN A 42 31.39 5.01 18.20
C ASN A 42 31.07 4.64 16.74
N ASN A 43 32.03 4.84 15.84
CA ASN A 43 31.86 4.65 14.39
C ASN A 43 32.35 3.28 13.87
N GLU A 44 32.70 2.35 14.76
CA GLU A 44 33.32 1.07 14.39
C GLU A 44 32.41 0.24 13.47
N TYR A 45 31.10 0.21 13.74
CA TYR A 45 30.14 -0.55 12.93
C TYR A 45 29.87 0.08 11.56
N LEU A 46 29.93 1.42 11.46
CA LEU A 46 29.76 2.13 10.19
C LEU A 46 30.91 1.84 9.22
N GLN A 47 32.14 1.74 9.72
CA GLN A 47 33.31 1.43 8.90
C GLN A 47 33.26 0.02 8.30
N LYS A 48 32.66 -0.94 9.02
CA LYS A 48 32.44 -2.32 8.55
C LYS A 48 31.23 -2.47 7.62
N GLY A 49 30.48 -1.40 7.34
CA GLY A 49 29.25 -1.46 6.54
C GLY A 49 29.44 -1.90 5.08
N PHE A 50 30.67 -1.77 4.54
CA PHE A 50 31.02 -2.24 3.20
C PHE A 50 31.74 -3.60 3.20
N GLU A 51 31.97 -4.19 4.39
CA GLU A 51 32.54 -5.53 4.53
C GLU A 51 31.40 -6.56 4.44
N GLY A 52 31.44 -7.44 3.44
CA GLY A 52 30.39 -8.44 3.23
C GLY A 52 30.67 -9.37 2.06
N ASP A 53 29.86 -10.42 1.95
CA ASP A 53 29.96 -11.44 0.90
C ASP A 53 29.81 -10.85 -0.52
N LYS A 54 30.31 -11.60 -1.50
CA LYS A 54 30.24 -11.23 -2.92
C LYS A 54 28.81 -10.88 -3.32
N ILE A 55 28.64 -9.68 -3.88
CA ILE A 55 27.38 -9.20 -4.44
C ILE A 55 26.89 -10.20 -5.51
N THR A 56 25.82 -10.93 -5.21
CA THR A 56 25.16 -11.83 -6.16
C THR A 56 23.98 -11.12 -6.82
N ALA A 57 23.72 -11.41 -8.09
CA ALA A 57 22.56 -10.85 -8.80
C ALA A 57 21.23 -11.18 -8.12
N GLY A 58 21.10 -12.40 -7.57
CA GLY A 58 19.93 -12.81 -6.78
C GLY A 58 19.78 -12.04 -5.46
N GLY A 59 20.89 -11.81 -4.74
CA GLY A 59 20.90 -11.03 -3.51
C GLY A 59 20.51 -9.57 -3.72
N ILE A 60 21.02 -8.93 -4.79
CA ILE A 60 20.61 -7.57 -5.18
C ILE A 60 19.11 -7.53 -5.48
N SER A 61 18.60 -8.49 -6.26
CA SER A 61 17.18 -8.53 -6.62
C SER A 61 16.29 -8.66 -5.39
N LEU A 62 16.63 -9.53 -4.45
CA LEU A 62 15.85 -9.72 -3.22
C LEU A 62 15.93 -8.48 -2.31
N ALA A 63 17.10 -7.86 -2.19
CA ALA A 63 17.27 -6.62 -1.43
C ALA A 63 16.46 -5.45 -2.03
N LEU A 64 16.49 -5.30 -3.37
CA LEU A 64 15.66 -4.31 -4.07
C LEU A 64 14.17 -4.57 -3.87
N TYR A 65 13.74 -5.83 -3.85
CA TYR A 65 12.35 -6.20 -3.60
C TYR A 65 11.89 -5.75 -2.20
N SER A 66 12.67 -6.09 -1.17
CA SER A 66 12.39 -5.68 0.21
C SER A 66 12.45 -4.16 0.40
N GLY A 67 13.42 -3.49 -0.26
CA GLY A 67 13.53 -2.04 -0.24
C GLY A 67 12.33 -1.37 -0.89
N LEU A 68 11.97 -1.78 -2.11
CA LEU A 68 10.82 -1.24 -2.84
C LEU A 68 9.49 -1.47 -2.11
N TRP A 69 9.34 -2.60 -1.42
CA TRP A 69 8.19 -2.83 -0.53
C TRP A 69 8.10 -1.78 0.58
N ALA A 70 9.23 -1.40 1.20
CA ALA A 70 9.23 -0.37 2.24
C ALA A 70 8.84 1.02 1.71
N TYR A 71 9.12 1.31 0.44
CA TYR A 71 8.76 2.57 -0.24
C TYR A 71 7.37 2.53 -0.90
N ASP A 72 6.67 1.39 -0.86
CA ASP A 72 5.35 1.28 -1.47
C ASP A 72 4.30 2.13 -0.74
N GLY A 73 3.28 2.57 -1.49
CA GLY A 73 2.20 3.43 -1.00
C GLY A 73 2.15 4.81 -1.64
N TRP A 74 3.13 5.17 -2.46
CA TRP A 74 3.14 6.39 -3.27
C TRP A 74 1.93 6.50 -4.21
N SER A 75 1.38 5.39 -4.69
CA SER A 75 0.16 5.37 -5.52
C SER A 75 -1.12 5.65 -4.72
N SER A 76 -1.09 5.68 -3.39
CA SER A 76 -2.30 5.88 -2.57
C SER A 76 -2.96 7.24 -2.84
N VAL A 77 -2.16 8.25 -3.20
CA VAL A 77 -2.67 9.59 -3.56
C VAL A 77 -3.55 9.55 -4.82
N THR A 78 -3.31 8.59 -5.73
CA THR A 78 -4.09 8.47 -6.96
C THR A 78 -5.49 7.92 -6.69
N VAL A 79 -5.64 7.10 -5.63
CA VAL A 79 -6.94 6.50 -5.24
C VAL A 79 -7.91 7.54 -4.70
N VAL A 80 -7.40 8.62 -4.10
CA VAL A 80 -8.21 9.69 -3.50
C VAL A 80 -8.19 10.97 -4.35
N THR A 81 -7.80 10.87 -5.62
CA THR A 81 -7.65 12.04 -6.50
C THR A 81 -8.95 12.83 -6.68
N GLU A 82 -10.11 12.17 -6.66
CA GLU A 82 -11.43 12.84 -6.74
C GLU A 82 -11.73 13.76 -5.55
N GLU A 83 -11.10 13.54 -4.40
CA GLU A 83 -11.29 14.34 -3.18
C GLU A 83 -10.22 15.44 -3.02
N ILE A 84 -9.18 15.44 -3.86
CA ILE A 84 -8.08 16.41 -3.79
C ILE A 84 -8.50 17.71 -4.49
N ILE A 85 -8.34 18.84 -3.79
CA ILE A 85 -8.51 20.17 -4.38
C ILE A 85 -7.44 20.35 -5.47
N ASN A 86 -7.84 20.70 -6.70
CA ASN A 86 -6.94 20.90 -7.85
C ASN A 86 -5.93 19.74 -8.06
N PRO A 87 -6.40 18.53 -8.43
CA PRO A 87 -5.57 17.34 -8.49
C PRO A 87 -4.45 17.43 -9.54
N ALA A 88 -4.65 18.20 -10.62
CA ALA A 88 -3.67 18.37 -11.69
C ALA A 88 -2.34 18.95 -11.21
N VAL A 89 -2.37 19.78 -10.16
CA VAL A 89 -1.19 20.42 -9.57
C VAL A 89 -0.78 19.73 -8.28
N ASN A 90 -1.75 19.45 -7.40
CA ASN A 90 -1.46 18.98 -6.04
C ASN A 90 -1.00 17.52 -5.98
N VAL A 91 -1.47 16.65 -6.87
CA VAL A 91 -1.00 15.25 -6.93
C VAL A 91 0.49 15.18 -7.31
N PRO A 92 0.96 15.76 -8.43
CA PRO A 92 2.37 15.70 -8.78
C PRO A 92 3.27 16.44 -7.77
N LEU A 93 2.81 17.57 -7.21
CA LEU A 93 3.55 18.29 -6.17
C LEU A 93 3.72 17.45 -4.89
N SER A 94 2.64 16.79 -4.44
CA SER A 94 2.67 15.92 -3.27
C SER A 94 3.68 14.79 -3.43
N ILE A 95 3.69 14.11 -4.58
CA ILE A 95 4.64 13.03 -4.88
C ILE A 95 6.08 13.56 -4.90
N SER A 96 6.31 14.71 -5.56
CA SER A 96 7.64 15.29 -5.73
C SER A 96 8.28 15.75 -4.41
N ILE A 97 7.48 16.09 -3.40
CA ILE A 97 7.96 16.47 -2.07
C ILE A 97 8.08 15.24 -1.16
N ALA A 98 7.05 14.38 -1.15
CA ALA A 98 6.97 13.25 -0.22
C ALA A 98 8.05 12.19 -0.50
N VAL A 99 8.30 11.85 -1.77
CA VAL A 99 9.23 10.76 -2.12
C VAL A 99 10.68 11.08 -1.71
N PRO A 100 11.28 12.25 -2.04
CA PRO A 100 12.63 12.58 -1.58
C PRO A 100 12.73 12.69 -0.06
N LEU A 101 11.71 13.27 0.60
CA LEU A 101 11.69 13.40 2.05
C LEU A 101 11.71 12.03 2.75
N ILE A 102 10.86 11.10 2.31
CA ILE A 102 10.83 9.73 2.86
C ILE A 102 12.14 9.02 2.55
N THR A 103 12.71 9.23 1.37
CA THR A 103 14.02 8.66 0.99
C THR A 103 15.11 9.12 1.94
N ALA A 104 15.20 10.42 2.21
CA ALA A 104 16.17 10.96 3.15
C ALA A 104 15.97 10.41 4.57
N LEU A 105 14.72 10.35 5.06
CA LEU A 105 14.42 9.76 6.37
C LEU A 105 14.86 8.31 6.47
N TYR A 106 14.60 7.49 5.46
CA TYR A 106 14.98 6.08 5.46
C TYR A 106 16.49 5.90 5.40
N VAL A 107 17.20 6.69 4.58
CA VAL A 107 18.67 6.66 4.55
C VAL A 107 19.24 7.03 5.91
N PHE A 108 18.79 8.13 6.53
CA PHE A 108 19.28 8.55 7.83
C PHE A 108 18.94 7.58 8.96
N MET A 109 17.77 6.93 8.91
CA MET A 109 17.42 5.89 9.87
C MET A 109 18.31 4.66 9.73
N ASN A 110 18.61 4.22 8.50
CA ASN A 110 19.53 3.10 8.29
C ASN A 110 20.94 3.43 8.78
N VAL A 111 21.43 4.65 8.52
CA VAL A 111 22.72 5.12 9.07
C VAL A 111 22.70 5.11 10.60
N ALA A 112 21.60 5.54 11.23
CA ALA A 112 21.45 5.48 12.68
C ALA A 112 21.44 4.04 13.21
N TYR A 113 20.76 3.11 12.55
CA TYR A 113 20.78 1.69 12.96
C TYR A 113 22.18 1.09 12.84
N MET A 114 22.89 1.38 11.75
CA MET A 114 24.25 0.90 11.52
C MET A 114 25.30 1.54 12.44
N SER A 115 25.01 2.70 13.06
CA SER A 115 25.93 3.30 14.03
C SER A 115 25.86 2.65 15.41
N ALA A 116 24.69 2.12 15.79
CA ALA A 116 24.47 1.59 17.14
C ALA A 116 24.39 0.05 17.22
N LEU A 117 24.13 -0.64 16.10
CA LEU A 117 23.92 -2.09 16.05
C LEU A 117 24.88 -2.77 15.06
N SER A 118 25.30 -3.98 15.41
CA SER A 118 26.08 -4.84 14.51
C SER A 118 25.19 -5.52 13.45
N PHE A 119 25.80 -5.97 12.33
CA PHE A 119 25.08 -6.70 11.28
C PHE A 119 24.38 -7.97 11.79
N SER A 120 25.03 -8.72 12.68
CA SER A 120 24.45 -9.93 13.28
C SER A 120 23.25 -9.61 14.19
N GLU A 121 23.27 -8.49 14.90
CA GLU A 121 22.13 -8.06 15.72
C GLU A 121 20.95 -7.62 14.83
N MET A 122 21.20 -6.82 13.80
CA MET A 122 20.13 -6.35 12.89
C MET A 122 19.40 -7.50 12.18
N THR A 123 20.11 -8.57 11.83
CA THR A 123 19.54 -9.72 11.12
C THR A 123 18.89 -10.76 12.04
N SER A 124 19.24 -10.78 13.33
CA SER A 124 18.70 -11.74 14.31
C SER A 124 17.44 -11.25 15.02
N VAL A 125 17.23 -9.94 15.11
CA VAL A 125 16.06 -9.37 15.80
C VAL A 125 14.88 -9.18 14.85
N PRO A 126 13.64 -9.47 15.29
CA PRO A 126 12.45 -9.23 14.48
C PRO A 126 12.12 -7.74 14.31
N ALA A 127 12.60 -6.88 15.22
CA ALA A 127 12.32 -5.46 15.24
C ALA A 127 13.58 -4.63 15.54
N VAL A 128 14.32 -4.27 14.49
CA VAL A 128 15.58 -3.49 14.58
C VAL A 128 15.40 -2.17 15.33
N ALA A 129 14.26 -1.49 15.13
CA ALA A 129 13.96 -0.24 15.81
C ALA A 129 13.93 -0.38 17.35
N VAL A 130 13.36 -1.48 17.86
CA VAL A 130 13.26 -1.71 19.31
C VAL A 130 14.64 -2.00 19.89
N ALA A 131 15.42 -2.87 19.23
CA ALA A 131 16.80 -3.16 19.63
C ALA A 131 17.69 -1.89 19.66
N PHE A 132 17.49 -0.99 18.70
CA PHE A 132 18.13 0.33 18.70
C PHE A 132 17.69 1.17 19.90
N GLY A 133 16.39 1.22 20.17
CA GLY A 133 15.83 1.96 21.31
C GLY A 133 16.37 1.49 22.65
N ASP A 134 16.48 0.18 22.86
CA ASP A 134 17.02 -0.40 24.09
C ASP A 134 18.49 -0.05 24.30
N ARG A 135 19.28 0.02 23.22
CA ARG A 135 20.71 0.34 23.30
C ARG A 135 21.00 1.83 23.47
N VAL A 136 20.24 2.70 22.81
CA VAL A 136 20.56 4.15 22.75
C VAL A 136 19.73 4.98 23.73
N LEU A 137 18.45 4.64 23.94
CA LEU A 137 17.53 5.48 24.72
C LEU A 137 17.39 5.06 26.18
N GLY A 138 17.84 3.85 26.55
CA GLY A 138 17.75 3.33 27.92
C GLY A 138 16.33 3.41 28.47
N ALA A 139 16.11 4.24 29.50
CA ALA A 139 14.78 4.44 30.10
C ALA A 139 13.69 4.95 29.12
N GLY A 140 14.08 5.55 28.00
CA GLY A 140 13.18 5.99 26.94
C GLY A 140 12.85 4.93 25.89
N SER A 141 13.34 3.68 26.03
CA SER A 141 13.21 2.67 24.97
C SER A 141 11.76 2.33 24.63
N PHE A 142 10.84 2.45 25.59
CA PHE A 142 9.39 2.21 25.39
C PHE A 142 8.74 3.13 24.35
N LEU A 143 9.32 4.30 24.07
CA LEU A 143 8.80 5.24 23.08
C LEU A 143 8.87 4.67 21.66
N ILE A 144 9.88 3.84 21.37
CA ILE A 144 10.06 3.25 20.04
C ILE A 144 8.97 2.21 19.71
N PRO A 145 8.72 1.16 20.50
CA PRO A 145 7.65 0.20 20.19
C PRO A 145 6.27 0.88 20.19
N LEU A 146 6.04 1.88 21.05
CA LEU A 146 4.81 2.67 21.01
C LEU A 146 4.67 3.44 19.69
N GLY A 147 5.73 4.12 19.24
CA GLY A 147 5.75 4.83 17.97
C GLY A 147 5.54 3.90 16.77
N VAL A 148 6.18 2.72 16.77
CA VAL A 148 6.02 1.69 15.74
C VAL A 148 4.58 1.15 15.72
N ALA A 149 3.98 0.91 16.87
CA ALA A 149 2.58 0.46 16.97
C ALA A 149 1.61 1.51 16.41
N ILE A 150 1.81 2.79 16.76
CA ILE A 150 1.00 3.90 16.23
C ILE A 150 1.17 4.02 14.69
N ALA A 151 2.41 3.92 14.20
CA ALA A 151 2.72 4.02 12.77
C ALA A 151 2.10 2.87 11.95
N THR A 152 2.18 1.64 12.45
CA THR A 152 1.59 0.46 11.79
C THR A 152 0.06 0.54 11.77
N PHE A 153 -0.56 0.96 12.88
CA PHE A 153 -2.01 1.17 12.94
C PHE A 153 -2.49 2.28 12.00
N GLY A 154 -1.78 3.40 11.93
CA GLY A 154 -2.07 4.50 10.99
C GLY A 154 -1.90 4.08 9.52
N CYS A 155 -0.90 3.25 9.21
CA CYS A 155 -0.75 2.68 7.87
C CYS A 155 -1.95 1.78 7.50
N ALA A 156 -2.31 0.84 8.38
CA ALA A 156 -3.44 -0.07 8.15
C ALA A 156 -4.77 0.68 7.96
N MET A 157 -5.01 1.73 8.75
CA MET A 157 -6.17 2.61 8.58
C MET A 157 -6.20 3.28 7.21
N SER A 158 -5.07 3.83 6.75
CA SER A 158 -4.96 4.51 5.47
C SER A 158 -5.14 3.57 4.28
N VAL A 159 -4.58 2.35 4.36
CA VAL A 159 -4.76 1.34 3.30
C VAL A 159 -6.22 0.95 3.19
N GLN A 160 -6.88 0.67 4.31
CA GLN A 160 -8.29 0.29 4.31
C GLN A 160 -9.17 1.41 3.73
N PHE A 161 -8.85 2.68 4.02
CA PHE A 161 -9.53 3.85 3.47
C PHE A 161 -9.43 3.94 1.94
N GLY A 162 -8.26 3.61 1.37
CA GLY A 162 -8.05 3.55 -0.07
C GLY A 162 -8.80 2.39 -0.74
N VAL A 163 -8.63 1.17 -0.24
CA VAL A 163 -9.25 -0.03 -0.84
C VAL A 163 -10.77 0.06 -0.88
N THR A 164 -11.37 0.60 0.19
CA THR A 164 -12.83 0.77 0.26
C THR A 164 -13.38 1.64 -0.89
N ARG A 165 -12.63 2.67 -1.31
CA ARG A 165 -13.04 3.53 -2.44
C ARG A 165 -12.96 2.83 -3.77
N VAL A 166 -11.91 2.03 -3.98
CA VAL A 166 -11.79 1.20 -5.19
C VAL A 166 -12.95 0.21 -5.28
N CYS A 167 -13.31 -0.43 -4.16
CA CYS A 167 -14.49 -1.30 -4.12
C CYS A 167 -15.79 -0.53 -4.41
N TYR A 168 -15.94 0.65 -3.82
CA TYR A 168 -17.12 1.51 -4.03
C TYR A 168 -17.26 1.93 -5.50
N THR A 169 -16.19 2.42 -6.13
CA THR A 169 -16.22 2.84 -7.54
C THR A 169 -16.41 1.66 -8.50
N ALA A 170 -15.79 0.51 -8.21
CA ALA A 170 -15.99 -0.71 -8.99
C ALA A 170 -17.44 -1.23 -8.92
N ALA A 171 -18.07 -1.17 -7.73
CA ALA A 171 -19.47 -1.54 -7.55
C ALA A 171 -20.41 -0.55 -8.24
N ARG A 172 -20.13 0.75 -8.17
CA ARG A 172 -20.90 1.79 -8.87
C ARG A 172 -20.80 1.65 -10.39
N GLY A 173 -19.66 1.21 -10.92
CA GLY A 173 -19.47 0.93 -12.35
C GLY A 173 -20.06 -0.40 -12.83
N GLY A 174 -20.78 -1.14 -11.99
CA GLY A 174 -21.38 -2.44 -12.36
C GLY A 174 -20.38 -3.59 -12.50
N HIS A 175 -19.14 -3.41 -12.06
CA HIS A 175 -18.09 -4.44 -12.11
C HIS A 175 -17.97 -5.27 -10.83
N MET A 176 -18.70 -4.89 -9.78
CA MET A 176 -18.79 -5.59 -8.50
C MET A 176 -20.26 -5.57 -8.01
N ILE A 177 -20.59 -6.40 -7.01
CA ILE A 177 -21.93 -6.43 -6.40
C ILE A 177 -22.34 -5.03 -5.93
N GLU A 178 -23.51 -4.58 -6.40
CA GLU A 178 -24.05 -3.23 -6.15
C GLU A 178 -24.13 -2.87 -4.66
N ALA A 179 -24.41 -3.85 -3.79
CA ALA A 179 -24.49 -3.66 -2.34
C ALA A 179 -23.21 -3.06 -1.72
N PHE A 180 -22.04 -3.20 -2.37
CA PHE A 180 -20.79 -2.59 -1.90
C PHE A 180 -20.62 -1.13 -2.34
N SER A 181 -21.48 -0.63 -3.23
CA SER A 181 -21.58 0.80 -3.53
C SER A 181 -22.47 1.56 -2.55
N PHE A 182 -23.10 0.88 -1.59
CA PHE A 182 -24.05 1.54 -0.69
C PHE A 182 -23.34 2.37 0.38
N VAL A 183 -23.98 3.49 0.73
CA VAL A 183 -23.48 4.46 1.69
C VAL A 183 -24.40 4.51 2.91
N ASN A 184 -23.84 4.53 4.12
CA ASN A 184 -24.62 4.65 5.34
C ASN A 184 -25.32 6.02 5.42
N ILE A 185 -26.62 6.04 5.73
CA ILE A 185 -27.47 7.24 5.70
C ILE A 185 -26.97 8.33 6.66
N LYS A 186 -26.58 7.95 7.88
CA LYS A 186 -26.21 8.91 8.94
C LYS A 186 -24.76 9.36 8.84
N ARG A 187 -23.87 8.47 8.40
CA ARG A 187 -22.41 8.65 8.46
C ARG A 187 -21.79 9.01 7.12
N LEU A 188 -22.52 8.83 6.02
CA LEU A 188 -22.06 9.05 4.64
C LEU A 188 -20.77 8.30 4.32
N THR A 189 -20.63 7.10 4.87
CA THR A 189 -19.47 6.22 4.67
C THR A 189 -19.87 4.92 3.96
N PRO A 190 -19.02 4.36 3.09
CA PRO A 190 -19.26 3.09 2.40
C PRO A 190 -19.08 1.87 3.34
N ALA A 191 -19.95 1.76 4.34
CA ALA A 191 -19.83 0.76 5.41
C ALA A 191 -19.80 -0.71 4.93
N PRO A 192 -20.60 -1.14 3.93
CA PRO A 192 -20.54 -2.52 3.43
C PRO A 192 -19.19 -2.88 2.80
N ALA A 193 -18.60 -1.97 2.00
CA ALA A 193 -17.29 -2.17 1.41
C ALA A 193 -16.19 -2.25 2.48
N VAL A 194 -16.28 -1.42 3.53
CA VAL A 194 -15.36 -1.49 4.68
C VAL A 194 -15.46 -2.85 5.39
N ALA A 195 -16.67 -3.36 5.57
CA ALA A 195 -16.91 -4.65 6.24
C ALA A 195 -16.36 -5.82 5.41
N LEU A 196 -16.56 -5.81 4.09
CA LEU A 196 -15.97 -6.80 3.18
C LEU A 196 -14.44 -6.82 3.30
N GLN A 197 -13.81 -5.64 3.26
CA GLN A 197 -12.37 -5.53 3.37
C GLN A 197 -11.87 -6.07 4.72
N ALA A 198 -12.55 -5.75 5.82
CA ALA A 198 -12.20 -6.25 7.14
C ALA A 198 -12.33 -7.79 7.23
N PHE A 199 -13.38 -8.35 6.64
CA PHE A 199 -13.60 -9.79 6.58
C PHE A 199 -12.47 -10.49 5.80
N ILE A 200 -12.15 -10.03 4.59
CA ILE A 200 -11.07 -10.58 3.76
C ILE A 200 -9.72 -10.46 4.49
N THR A 201 -9.44 -9.30 5.09
CA THR A 201 -8.20 -9.07 5.84
C THR A 201 -8.07 -10.06 7.01
N THR A 202 -9.18 -10.36 7.71
CA THR A 202 -9.19 -11.32 8.83
C THR A 202 -8.84 -12.74 8.35
N ILE A 203 -9.34 -13.15 7.18
CA ILE A 203 -8.99 -14.45 6.58
C ILE A 203 -7.49 -14.52 6.28
N PHE A 204 -6.93 -13.48 5.65
CA PHE A 204 -5.50 -13.45 5.35
C PHE A 204 -4.62 -13.43 6.60
N ILE A 205 -5.06 -12.79 7.69
CA ILE A 205 -4.34 -12.81 8.98
C ILE A 205 -4.35 -14.22 9.59
N ILE A 206 -5.46 -14.96 9.48
CA ILE A 206 -5.57 -16.32 10.04
C ILE A 206 -4.74 -17.32 9.25
N VAL A 207 -4.72 -17.20 7.91
CA VAL A 207 -4.09 -18.17 7.02
C VAL A 207 -2.60 -17.88 6.77
N GLY A 208 -2.20 -16.61 6.76
CA GLY A 208 -0.95 -16.18 6.14
C GLY A 208 0.23 -15.98 7.09
N ASN A 209 1.43 -16.27 6.59
CA ASN A 209 2.70 -15.83 7.18
C ASN A 209 3.12 -14.49 6.55
N ILE A 210 3.58 -13.53 7.35
CA ILE A 210 3.97 -12.17 6.90
C ILE A 210 4.90 -12.21 5.68
N ALA A 211 5.97 -13.01 5.72
CA ALA A 211 6.93 -13.06 4.62
C ALA A 211 6.27 -13.56 3.31
N THR A 212 5.42 -14.58 3.42
CA THR A 212 4.69 -15.12 2.26
C THR A 212 3.65 -14.15 1.71
N LEU A 213 2.95 -13.42 2.58
CA LEU A 213 1.96 -12.43 2.20
C LEU A 213 2.62 -11.23 1.50
N ILE A 214 3.78 -10.78 1.99
CA ILE A 214 4.56 -9.71 1.34
C ILE A 214 4.97 -10.15 -0.06
N GLN A 215 5.60 -11.32 -0.20
CA GLN A 215 6.01 -11.85 -1.50
C GLN A 215 4.84 -11.98 -2.48
N PHE A 216 3.70 -12.50 -2.00
CA PHE A 216 2.49 -12.62 -2.81
C PHE A 216 1.94 -11.26 -3.25
N ALA A 217 1.82 -10.31 -2.31
CA ALA A 217 1.28 -8.98 -2.58
C ALA A 217 2.17 -8.16 -3.52
N SER A 218 3.50 -8.12 -3.29
CA SER A 218 4.36 -7.31 -4.16
C SER A 218 4.51 -7.88 -5.57
N TRP A 219 4.34 -9.19 -5.78
CA TRP A 219 4.28 -9.74 -7.13
C TRP A 219 3.08 -9.17 -7.90
N PHE A 220 1.90 -9.13 -7.27
CA PHE A 220 0.70 -8.52 -7.86
C PHE A 220 0.87 -7.03 -8.13
N LEU A 221 1.45 -6.30 -7.18
CA LEU A 221 1.69 -4.86 -7.35
C LEU A 221 2.55 -4.59 -8.58
N TRP A 222 3.70 -5.26 -8.69
CA TRP A 222 4.60 -5.06 -9.83
C TRP A 222 4.00 -5.55 -11.15
N PHE A 223 3.26 -6.65 -11.14
CA PHE A 223 2.54 -7.13 -12.32
C PHE A 223 1.51 -6.09 -12.82
N PHE A 224 0.65 -5.58 -11.94
CA PHE A 224 -0.37 -4.59 -12.30
C PHE A 224 0.22 -3.21 -12.59
N TYR A 225 1.31 -2.81 -11.94
CA TYR A 225 2.06 -1.60 -12.31
C TYR A 225 2.64 -1.72 -13.72
N GLY A 226 3.18 -2.89 -14.09
CA GLY A 226 3.61 -3.17 -15.46
C GLY A 226 2.46 -3.00 -16.46
N LEU A 227 1.31 -3.63 -16.19
CA LEU A 227 0.12 -3.48 -17.05
C LEU A 227 -0.36 -2.03 -17.15
N ALA A 228 -0.34 -1.26 -16.06
CA ALA A 228 -0.68 0.15 -16.07
C ALA A 228 0.28 0.97 -16.94
N MET A 229 1.58 0.67 -16.92
CA MET A 229 2.56 1.34 -17.80
C MET A 229 2.36 0.97 -19.27
N VAL A 230 2.05 -0.31 -19.57
CA VAL A 230 1.68 -0.73 -20.93
C VAL A 230 0.44 0.03 -21.40
N ALA A 231 -0.62 0.08 -20.58
CA ALA A 231 -1.84 0.82 -20.88
C ALA A 231 -1.53 2.30 -21.16
N LEU A 232 -0.70 2.96 -20.34
CA LEU A 232 -0.27 4.33 -20.55
C LEU A 232 0.47 4.52 -21.89
N LEU A 233 1.39 3.62 -22.22
CA LEU A 233 2.15 3.67 -23.49
C LEU A 233 1.24 3.47 -24.71
N VAL A 234 0.26 2.57 -24.61
CA VAL A 234 -0.74 2.34 -25.65
C VAL A 234 -1.65 3.57 -25.79
N LEU A 235 -2.21 4.08 -24.69
CA LEU A 235 -3.04 5.30 -24.65
C LEU A 235 -2.31 6.52 -25.21
N ARG A 236 -0.98 6.60 -25.03
CA ARG A 236 -0.17 7.66 -25.64
C ARG A 236 -0.20 7.63 -27.16
N LYS A 237 -0.25 6.43 -27.76
CA LYS A 237 -0.30 6.22 -29.21
C LYS A 237 -1.72 6.30 -29.76
N THR A 238 -2.70 5.69 -29.09
CA THR A 238 -4.09 5.60 -29.58
C THR A 238 -4.91 6.86 -29.31
N HIS A 239 -4.77 7.46 -28.12
CA HIS A 239 -5.52 8.64 -27.68
C HIS A 239 -4.59 9.81 -27.37
N GLY A 240 -3.73 10.15 -28.33
CA GLY A 240 -2.76 11.25 -28.23
C GLY A 240 -3.39 12.64 -28.06
N HIS A 241 -4.61 12.83 -28.57
CA HIS A 241 -5.30 14.12 -28.68
C HIS A 241 -6.05 14.55 -27.41
N LEU A 242 -6.27 13.63 -26.45
CA LEU A 242 -7.00 13.96 -25.23
C LEU A 242 -6.19 14.95 -24.35
N PRO A 243 -6.86 15.93 -23.71
CA PRO A 243 -6.20 16.86 -22.80
C PRO A 243 -5.63 16.08 -21.61
N ARG A 244 -4.33 16.30 -21.32
CA ARG A 244 -3.63 15.65 -20.21
C ARG A 244 -3.33 16.68 -19.12
N PRO A 245 -3.86 16.54 -17.90
CA PRO A 245 -3.61 17.48 -16.81
C PRO A 245 -2.12 17.66 -16.48
N TYR A 246 -1.33 16.60 -16.62
CA TYR A 246 0.13 16.64 -16.53
C TYR A 246 0.76 15.64 -17.50
N ARG A 247 2.05 15.84 -17.84
CA ARG A 247 2.80 14.99 -18.77
C ARG A 247 4.15 14.61 -18.18
N VAL A 248 4.54 13.35 -18.34
CA VAL A 248 5.87 12.84 -17.99
C VAL A 248 6.60 12.33 -19.23
N PRO A 249 7.94 12.42 -19.31
CA PRO A 249 8.70 11.87 -20.44
C PRO A 249 8.41 10.38 -20.64
N THR A 250 8.36 9.90 -21.90
CA THR A 250 8.06 8.49 -22.21
C THR A 250 9.11 7.52 -21.67
N LEU A 251 10.32 8.01 -21.43
CA LEU A 251 11.39 7.28 -20.74
C LEU A 251 10.96 6.76 -19.35
N VAL A 252 10.14 7.52 -18.61
CA VAL A 252 9.73 7.16 -17.24
C VAL A 252 8.82 5.91 -17.25
N PRO A 253 7.69 5.87 -17.99
CA PRO A 253 6.90 4.64 -18.11
C PRO A 253 7.66 3.44 -18.67
N CYS A 254 8.56 3.64 -19.64
CA CYS A 254 9.39 2.57 -20.17
C CYS A 254 10.34 1.98 -19.11
N PHE A 255 10.98 2.85 -18.32
CA PHE A 255 11.86 2.42 -17.23
C PHE A 255 11.08 1.65 -16.15
N VAL A 256 9.93 2.17 -15.72
CA VAL A 256 9.08 1.49 -14.73
C VAL A 256 8.56 0.15 -15.26
N LEU A 257 8.22 0.07 -16.56
CA LEU A 257 7.84 -1.18 -17.19
C LEU A 257 8.98 -2.22 -17.17
N LEU A 258 10.22 -1.81 -17.46
CA LEU A 258 11.38 -2.68 -17.38
C LEU A 258 11.61 -3.20 -15.96
N VAL A 259 11.51 -2.33 -14.95
CA VAL A 259 11.62 -2.71 -13.54
C VAL A 259 10.48 -3.66 -13.13
N ALA A 260 9.24 -3.39 -13.56
CA ALA A 260 8.10 -4.27 -13.30
C ALA A 260 8.26 -5.66 -13.92
N ILE A 261 8.76 -5.74 -15.16
CA ILE A 261 9.07 -7.03 -15.81
C ILE A 261 10.18 -7.76 -15.04
N PHE A 262 11.25 -7.05 -14.68
CA PHE A 262 12.36 -7.61 -13.91
C PHE A 262 11.88 -8.20 -12.57
N LEU A 263 11.09 -7.44 -11.81
CA LEU A 263 10.61 -7.86 -10.47
C LEU A 263 9.47 -8.88 -10.51
N SER A 264 8.74 -9.01 -11.62
CA SER A 264 7.71 -10.05 -11.78
C SER A 264 8.28 -11.37 -12.32
N VAL A 265 9.33 -11.32 -13.16
CA VAL A 265 9.93 -12.50 -13.81
C VAL A 265 11.05 -13.11 -12.99
N LEU A 266 11.98 -12.32 -12.44
CA LEU A 266 13.15 -12.87 -11.74
C LEU A 266 12.80 -13.79 -10.56
N PRO A 267 11.81 -13.46 -9.70
CA PRO A 267 11.49 -14.34 -8.59
C PRO A 267 10.96 -15.71 -9.06
N ILE A 268 10.25 -15.75 -10.19
CA ILE A 268 9.75 -16.99 -10.79
C ILE A 268 10.91 -17.86 -11.29
N VAL A 269 11.95 -17.25 -11.86
CA VAL A 269 13.11 -17.96 -12.41
C VAL A 269 14.04 -18.47 -11.31
N HIS A 270 14.27 -17.68 -10.27
CA HIS A 270 15.24 -18.00 -9.22
C HIS A 270 14.66 -18.81 -8.05
N ASP A 271 13.39 -18.63 -7.72
CA ASP A 271 12.69 -19.41 -6.70
C ASP A 271 11.31 -19.82 -7.22
N PRO A 272 11.24 -20.85 -8.11
CA PRO A 272 9.99 -21.31 -8.69
C PRO A 272 9.09 -21.93 -7.61
N SER A 273 8.31 -21.07 -6.95
CA SER A 273 7.40 -21.43 -5.88
C SER A 273 5.96 -21.57 -6.38
N ILE A 274 5.21 -22.49 -5.77
CA ILE A 274 3.76 -22.68 -6.00
C ILE A 274 2.97 -21.37 -5.79
N LYS A 275 3.50 -20.44 -4.99
CA LYS A 275 2.90 -19.12 -4.73
C LYS A 275 2.61 -18.33 -6.00
N TYR A 276 3.49 -18.37 -7.00
CA TYR A 276 3.30 -17.65 -8.27
C TYR A 276 2.23 -18.31 -9.14
N LEU A 277 2.15 -19.64 -9.12
CA LEU A 277 1.08 -20.38 -9.80
C LEU A 277 -0.28 -20.08 -9.18
N MET A 278 -0.36 -19.99 -7.84
CA MET A 278 -1.57 -19.53 -7.14
C MET A 278 -1.94 -18.09 -7.52
N ALA A 279 -0.95 -17.20 -7.69
CA ALA A 279 -1.21 -15.82 -8.11
C ALA A 279 -1.78 -15.77 -9.54
N ILE A 280 -1.23 -16.53 -10.48
CA ILE A 280 -1.77 -16.64 -11.85
C ILE A 280 -3.17 -17.26 -11.82
N ALA A 281 -3.37 -18.35 -11.06
CA ALA A 281 -4.68 -18.97 -10.91
C ALA A 281 -5.71 -17.97 -10.35
N PHE A 282 -5.32 -17.13 -9.40
CA PHE A 282 -6.18 -16.07 -8.86
C PHE A 282 -6.59 -15.05 -9.93
N ILE A 283 -5.68 -14.65 -10.83
CA ILE A 283 -6.01 -13.77 -11.97
C ILE A 283 -6.99 -14.45 -12.91
N VAL A 284 -6.74 -15.71 -13.26
CA VAL A 284 -7.60 -16.49 -14.17
C VAL A 284 -9.00 -16.69 -13.58
N ILE A 285 -9.09 -16.98 -12.28
CA ILE A 285 -10.37 -17.05 -11.55
C ILE A 285 -11.07 -15.69 -11.60
N GLY A 286 -10.35 -14.59 -11.38
CA GLY A 286 -10.89 -13.23 -11.49
C GLY A 286 -11.47 -12.93 -12.88
N ILE A 287 -10.77 -13.31 -13.95
CA ILE A 287 -11.26 -13.20 -15.33
C ILE A 287 -12.53 -14.04 -15.50
N GLY A 288 -12.52 -15.30 -15.05
CA GLY A 288 -13.69 -16.18 -15.13
C GLY A 288 -14.92 -15.62 -14.40
N ILE A 289 -14.75 -15.08 -13.20
CA ILE A 289 -15.80 -14.42 -12.42
C ILE A 289 -16.32 -13.19 -13.18
N TYR A 290 -15.43 -12.34 -13.69
CA TYR A 290 -15.81 -11.15 -14.47
C TYR A 290 -16.61 -11.53 -15.72
N THR A 291 -16.14 -12.50 -16.50
CA THR A 291 -16.83 -12.93 -17.72
C THR A 291 -18.20 -13.54 -17.39
N LEU A 292 -18.32 -14.35 -16.33
CA LEU A 292 -19.58 -14.98 -15.96
C LEU A 292 -20.62 -13.96 -15.45
N PHE A 293 -20.23 -13.09 -14.51
CA PHE A 293 -21.17 -12.22 -13.81
C PHE A 293 -21.38 -10.87 -14.50
N VAL A 294 -20.35 -10.29 -15.11
CA VAL A 294 -20.42 -8.96 -15.74
C VAL A 294 -20.72 -9.09 -17.23
N TYR A 295 -19.93 -9.87 -17.97
CA TYR A 295 -20.09 -9.98 -19.43
C TYR A 295 -21.33 -10.79 -19.81
N TYR A 296 -21.52 -11.99 -19.25
CA TYR A 296 -22.69 -12.83 -19.52
C TYR A 296 -23.92 -12.48 -18.67
N LYS A 297 -23.81 -11.52 -17.74
CA LYS A 297 -24.88 -11.08 -16.81
C LYS A 297 -25.61 -12.24 -16.11
N LYS A 298 -24.92 -13.37 -15.85
CA LYS A 298 -25.50 -14.52 -15.13
C LYS A 298 -25.49 -14.29 -13.62
N THR A 299 -26.26 -13.32 -13.15
CA THR A 299 -26.38 -13.01 -11.72
C THR A 299 -27.58 -13.76 -11.12
N PRO A 300 -27.39 -14.49 -10.00
CA PRO A 300 -28.50 -15.13 -9.30
C PRO A 300 -29.33 -14.06 -8.58
N THR A 301 -30.28 -13.46 -9.30
CA THR A 301 -31.04 -12.27 -8.90
C THR A 301 -31.75 -12.44 -7.57
N LYS A 302 -32.32 -13.64 -7.29
CA LYS A 302 -33.02 -13.90 -6.02
C LYS A 302 -32.08 -13.91 -4.80
N LEU A 303 -30.91 -14.51 -4.92
CA LEU A 303 -29.93 -14.57 -3.83
C LEU A 303 -29.30 -13.19 -3.61
N LEU A 304 -28.96 -12.52 -4.71
CA LEU A 304 -28.39 -11.18 -4.69
C LEU A 304 -29.36 -10.19 -4.04
N ASN A 305 -30.65 -10.20 -4.40
CA ASN A 305 -31.64 -9.31 -3.80
C ASN A 305 -31.81 -9.55 -2.29
N LYS A 306 -31.79 -10.81 -1.83
CA LYS A 306 -31.81 -11.13 -0.40
C LYS A 306 -30.56 -10.61 0.31
N PHE A 307 -29.39 -10.78 -0.31
CA PHE A 307 -28.13 -10.29 0.22
C PHE A 307 -28.10 -8.76 0.29
N THR A 308 -28.50 -8.09 -0.79
CA THR A 308 -28.60 -6.63 -0.87
C THR A 308 -29.54 -6.09 0.20
N PHE A 309 -30.72 -6.71 0.39
CA PHE A 309 -31.65 -6.33 1.46
C PHE A 309 -31.04 -6.50 2.85
N LEU A 310 -30.37 -7.63 3.10
CA LEU A 310 -29.66 -7.87 4.37
C LEU A 310 -28.60 -6.79 4.63
N VAL A 311 -27.82 -6.42 3.61
CA VAL A 311 -26.79 -5.37 3.70
C VAL A 311 -27.42 -4.00 3.98
N GLN A 312 -28.53 -3.65 3.32
CA GLN A 312 -29.25 -2.39 3.57
C GLN A 312 -29.73 -2.29 5.01
N VAL A 313 -30.36 -3.36 5.52
CA VAL A 313 -30.89 -3.41 6.89
C VAL A 313 -29.74 -3.39 7.91
N LEU A 314 -28.71 -4.21 7.72
CA LEU A 314 -27.62 -4.35 8.70
C LEU A 314 -26.76 -3.10 8.81
N PHE A 315 -26.54 -2.39 7.70
CA PHE A 315 -25.68 -1.21 7.66
C PHE A 315 -26.43 0.12 7.60
N GLU A 316 -27.77 0.13 7.68
CA GLU A 316 -28.61 1.32 7.42
C GLU A 316 -28.10 2.10 6.19
N SER A 317 -27.94 1.39 5.07
CA SER A 317 -27.25 1.89 3.88
C SER A 317 -28.17 2.01 2.68
N VAL A 318 -27.94 3.03 1.86
CA VAL A 318 -28.73 3.34 0.66
C VAL A 318 -27.85 3.33 -0.58
N PRO A 319 -28.41 3.00 -1.76
CA PRO A 319 -27.71 3.16 -3.02
C PRO A 319 -27.28 4.63 -3.22
N PRO A 320 -26.13 4.88 -3.87
CA PRO A 320 -25.67 6.23 -4.14
C PRO A 320 -26.64 6.89 -5.15
N ASN A 321 -26.91 8.19 -4.99
CA ASN A 321 -27.66 8.95 -5.99
C ASN A 321 -26.90 8.88 -7.32
N ILE A 322 -27.41 8.11 -8.28
CA ILE A 322 -26.92 8.11 -9.65
C ILE A 322 -27.48 9.37 -10.29
N PRO A 323 -26.66 10.39 -10.64
CA PRO A 323 -27.15 11.46 -11.49
C PRO A 323 -27.63 10.85 -12.81
N GLU A 324 -28.82 11.23 -13.27
CA GLU A 324 -29.58 10.67 -14.42
C GLU A 324 -28.82 10.62 -15.77
N ASN A 325 -27.55 11.03 -15.84
CA ASN A 325 -26.79 11.17 -17.09
C ASN A 325 -25.85 9.98 -17.40
N TYR A 326 -26.14 8.77 -16.92
CA TYR A 326 -25.43 7.54 -17.29
C TYR A 326 -26.30 6.53 -18.06
N GLU A 327 -27.48 6.95 -18.50
CA GLU A 327 -28.19 6.30 -19.60
C GLU A 327 -27.88 7.09 -20.88
N ASP A 328 -26.81 6.70 -21.58
CA ASP A 328 -26.61 6.83 -23.04
C ASP A 328 -25.33 6.09 -23.46
#